data_AF-A0A833AMF0-F1
#
_entry.id   AF-A0A833AMF0-F1
#
_cell.length_a   1.000
_cell.length_b   1.000
_cell.length_c   1.000
_cell.angle_alpha   90.00
_cell.angle_beta   90.00
_cell.angle_gamma   90.00
#
_symmetry.space_group_name_H-M   'P 1'
#
loop_
_entity.id
_entity.type
_entity.pdbx_description
1 polymer ?
#
loop_
_entity_poly.entity_id
_entity_poly.type
_entity_poly.pdbx_seq_one_letter_code
_entity_poly.pdbx_strand_id
1 'polypeptide(L)'
;MSPHIHKLCRIIPFLFLISLPTSLFAQLVYPGSVDIIGSEEIVFDWSADNCEQTDIPDAPARFFRDADGKIQLIAPHYTNYRMIGDDFNSLIRDCANGPILTSHLSHDPAQWNDHEWILGTYTIDGRTIHAIIHNEFHGADNTDFVSCPSGDYLKCWYNGLTYASSTDTGRTFTHATAPDHFIATIPYPYEPDIGPSGIFGGSNIVRNPNDGYYYVLIHLEARGAYDWGTGIMRTQDLSDPTSWRAWGGSDYDVVFVDPHNDTGFDPNDHVAKPIAGNGALEKMHQSLTWNTYFNKWMIVGSAQKGGVWGFYYSLSEDLIHWTVRKKIMDANLIIDPGHSTNEDVLAYPTIVDHADTSRNFEITGQDVHLYFTRMHPGNLYDRDLVRVPIRFNKLLMDTLVVTGGGNKEDNNPGNGICNTSAGKCSFKAAIEESNNRPPWYADSTVYIKFNMDYTELKTINVDAGIQTVFYPVHIDGFTQPGASANTAAFGDSIDAKYMIELKFDGNNSIQGLAFESSKNTIRGLILNGQQGACLQFNFSDSNVVQGVFINVENDGATKSIPGNDGIMLTSSSHNLIGDTTAAGRHMIVGGIRIVGPDSSENR
;
A
#
# COMPACT_ATOMS: atom_id res chain seq x y z
N MET A 1 53.93 -44.92 -50.32
CA MET A 1 53.80 -44.71 -48.86
C MET A 1 53.92 -43.21 -48.62
N SER A 2 52.84 -42.60 -48.16
CA SER A 2 52.62 -41.14 -48.07
C SER A 2 53.04 -40.60 -46.70
N PRO A 3 53.55 -39.35 -46.60
CA PRO A 3 53.41 -38.58 -45.37
C PRO A 3 52.76 -37.20 -45.59
N HIS A 4 51.72 -36.98 -44.78
CA HIS A 4 51.13 -35.75 -44.24
C HIS A 4 51.43 -34.38 -44.86
N ILE A 5 50.36 -33.76 -45.40
CA ILE A 5 50.23 -32.33 -45.65
C ILE A 5 49.37 -31.72 -44.53
N HIS A 6 49.91 -30.77 -43.76
CA HIS A 6 49.13 -29.87 -42.89
C HIS A 6 48.61 -28.68 -43.71
N LYS A 7 47.28 -28.52 -43.80
CA LYS A 7 46.62 -27.32 -44.32
C LYS A 7 46.36 -26.35 -43.16
N LEU A 8 46.98 -25.18 -43.18
CA LEU A 8 46.53 -24.02 -42.41
C LEU A 8 45.25 -23.45 -43.04
N CYS A 9 44.15 -23.46 -42.28
CA CYS A 9 42.93 -22.74 -42.64
C CYS A 9 42.94 -21.38 -41.92
N ARG A 10 43.02 -20.28 -42.68
CA ARG A 10 42.85 -18.91 -42.15
C ARG A 10 41.37 -18.65 -41.92
N ILE A 11 40.97 -18.50 -40.66
CA ILE A 11 39.64 -18.00 -40.26
C ILE A 11 39.74 -16.48 -40.15
N ILE A 12 38.98 -15.76 -40.97
CA ILE A 12 38.75 -14.31 -40.89
C ILE A 12 37.61 -14.13 -39.87
N PRO A 13 37.76 -13.34 -38.79
CA PRO A 13 36.64 -13.06 -37.91
C PRO A 13 35.79 -11.96 -38.56
N PHE A 14 34.60 -12.32 -39.02
CA PHE A 14 33.54 -11.35 -39.28
C PHE A 14 33.07 -10.81 -37.92
N LEU A 15 33.46 -9.58 -37.61
CA LEU A 15 32.95 -8.85 -36.45
C LEU A 15 31.50 -8.45 -36.75
N PHE A 16 30.53 -9.26 -36.31
CA PHE A 16 29.14 -8.81 -36.24
C PHE A 16 29.05 -7.76 -35.12
N LEU A 17 28.99 -6.49 -35.49
CA LEU A 17 28.49 -5.44 -34.60
C LEU A 17 27.01 -5.75 -34.33
N ILE A 18 26.76 -6.45 -33.22
CA ILE A 18 25.43 -6.51 -32.62
C ILE A 18 25.22 -5.12 -32.01
N SER A 19 24.35 -4.32 -32.63
CA SER A 19 23.80 -3.15 -31.97
C SER A 19 22.98 -3.65 -30.78
N LEU A 20 23.56 -3.60 -29.59
CA LEU A 20 22.79 -3.70 -28.35
C LEU A 20 21.77 -2.55 -28.40
N PRO A 21 20.47 -2.82 -28.29
CA PRO A 21 19.50 -1.75 -28.20
C PRO A 21 19.81 -0.92 -26.96
N THR A 22 19.64 0.39 -27.13
CA THR A 22 19.58 1.44 -26.12
C THR A 22 19.13 0.92 -24.75
N SER A 23 19.82 1.35 -23.69
CA SER A 23 19.52 1.06 -22.29
C SER A 23 18.02 0.90 -22.05
N LEU A 24 17.58 -0.32 -21.69
CA LEU A 24 16.31 -0.48 -20.99
C LEU A 24 16.45 0.31 -19.69
N PHE A 25 15.90 1.52 -19.65
CA PHE A 25 15.60 2.13 -18.36
C PHE A 25 14.66 1.17 -17.63
N ALA A 26 14.95 0.88 -16.35
CA ALA A 26 14.06 0.06 -15.54
C ALA A 26 12.70 0.78 -15.45
N GLN A 27 11.66 0.20 -16.04
CA GLN A 27 10.30 0.72 -15.93
C GLN A 27 9.82 0.51 -14.49
N LEU A 28 9.26 1.55 -13.87
CA LEU A 28 8.61 1.42 -12.58
C LEU A 28 7.32 0.64 -12.78
N VAL A 29 7.12 -0.38 -11.94
CA VAL A 29 5.94 -1.24 -11.96
C VAL A 29 4.99 -0.84 -10.83
N TYR A 30 3.81 -0.36 -11.20
CA TYR A 30 2.73 0.01 -10.28
C TYR A 30 1.61 -1.05 -10.30
N PRO A 31 0.79 -1.10 -9.22
CA PRO A 31 -0.51 -1.76 -9.25
C PRO A 31 -1.38 -1.27 -10.43
N GLY A 32 -1.72 -2.17 -11.37
CA GLY A 32 -2.55 -1.87 -12.54
C GLY A 32 -4.04 -2.13 -12.31
N SER A 33 -4.83 -2.07 -13.39
CA SER A 33 -6.26 -2.42 -13.33
C SER A 33 -6.48 -3.89 -12.98
N VAL A 34 -7.69 -4.21 -12.54
CA VAL A 34 -8.15 -5.57 -12.33
C VAL A 34 -9.27 -5.86 -13.31
N ASP A 35 -9.18 -6.98 -14.01
CA ASP A 35 -10.22 -7.43 -14.94
C ASP A 35 -11.06 -8.52 -14.28
N ILE A 36 -12.38 -8.45 -14.43
CA ILE A 36 -13.28 -9.57 -14.13
C ILE A 36 -13.28 -10.49 -15.35
N ILE A 37 -12.81 -11.73 -15.19
CA ILE A 37 -12.51 -12.65 -16.30
C ILE A 37 -13.51 -13.82 -16.41
N GLY A 38 -14.59 -13.79 -15.63
CA GLY A 38 -15.64 -14.80 -15.64
C GLY A 38 -16.86 -14.35 -14.85
N SER A 39 -17.90 -15.19 -14.81
CA SER A 39 -19.11 -14.92 -14.06
C SER A 39 -18.88 -15.09 -12.56
N GLU A 40 -19.70 -14.38 -11.80
CA GLU A 40 -19.86 -14.65 -10.37
C GLU A 40 -20.55 -15.99 -10.15
N GLU A 41 -20.16 -16.67 -9.06
CA GLU A 41 -20.66 -17.97 -8.66
C GLU A 41 -21.00 -17.96 -7.16
N ILE A 42 -22.13 -18.57 -6.80
CA ILE A 42 -22.50 -18.79 -5.40
C ILE A 42 -21.73 -20.02 -4.89
N VAL A 43 -21.06 -19.85 -3.75
CA VAL A 43 -20.30 -20.90 -3.06
C VAL A 43 -21.10 -21.44 -1.89
N PHE A 44 -21.85 -20.57 -1.20
CA PHE A 44 -22.80 -20.91 -0.15
C PHE A 44 -24.02 -19.99 -0.30
N ASP A 45 -25.20 -20.58 -0.49
CA ASP A 45 -26.49 -19.89 -0.50
C ASP A 45 -27.12 -20.06 0.88
N TRP A 46 -27.26 -18.98 1.65
CA TRP A 46 -27.79 -19.12 3.02
C TRP A 46 -29.18 -19.74 3.01
N SER A 47 -30.05 -19.38 2.06
CA SER A 47 -31.43 -19.85 2.04
C SER A 47 -31.57 -21.36 1.83
N ALA A 48 -30.55 -21.99 1.25
CA ALA A 48 -30.54 -23.42 0.89
C ALA A 48 -29.55 -24.26 1.70
N ASP A 49 -28.38 -23.70 2.05
CA ASP A 49 -27.23 -24.47 2.53
C ASP A 49 -26.99 -24.34 4.04
N ASN A 50 -27.67 -23.41 4.73
CA ASN A 50 -27.46 -23.18 6.17
C ASN A 50 -27.75 -24.45 6.99
N CYS A 51 -26.91 -24.72 7.99
CA CYS A 51 -27.18 -25.78 8.98
C CYS A 51 -28.20 -25.33 10.04
N GLU A 52 -28.22 -24.04 10.33
CA GLU A 52 -29.15 -23.37 11.22
C GLU A 52 -29.25 -21.88 10.86
N GLN A 53 -30.23 -21.17 11.43
CA GLN A 53 -30.51 -19.78 11.07
C GLN A 53 -29.29 -18.86 11.17
N THR A 54 -28.41 -19.10 12.15
CA THR A 54 -27.20 -18.33 12.43
C THR A 54 -25.95 -18.85 11.72
N ASP A 55 -26.02 -19.89 10.88
CA ASP A 55 -24.92 -20.33 10.02
C ASP A 55 -24.77 -19.37 8.83
N ILE A 56 -24.12 -18.23 9.08
CA ILE A 56 -23.97 -17.13 8.12
C ILE A 56 -22.48 -16.82 7.87
N PRO A 57 -22.07 -16.45 6.65
CA PRO A 57 -20.76 -15.85 6.40
C PRO A 57 -20.67 -14.45 7.06
N ASP A 58 -19.86 -14.32 8.11
CA ASP A 58 -19.66 -13.04 8.81
C ASP A 58 -18.20 -12.67 9.07
N ALA A 59 -17.28 -13.24 8.29
CA ALA A 59 -15.93 -12.72 8.15
C ALA A 59 -15.26 -13.28 6.87
N PRO A 60 -14.00 -12.90 6.56
CA PRO A 60 -13.35 -13.34 5.33
C PRO A 60 -13.19 -14.87 5.30
N ALA A 61 -13.53 -15.48 4.15
CA ALA A 61 -13.41 -16.92 3.99
C ALA A 61 -11.95 -17.41 4.11
N ARG A 62 -11.75 -18.49 4.86
CA ARG A 62 -10.45 -19.11 5.15
C ARG A 62 -10.37 -20.51 4.57
N PHE A 63 -9.21 -20.83 4.03
CA PHE A 63 -8.98 -22.06 3.29
C PHE A 63 -7.74 -22.76 3.80
N PHE A 64 -7.80 -24.08 3.89
CA PHE A 64 -6.62 -24.92 4.07
C PHE A 64 -6.85 -26.30 3.48
N ARG A 65 -5.76 -27.02 3.21
CA ARG A 65 -5.78 -28.43 2.84
C ARG A 65 -5.45 -29.29 4.05
N ASP A 66 -6.36 -30.19 4.38
CA ASP A 66 -6.16 -31.11 5.49
C ASP A 66 -5.16 -32.24 5.14
N ALA A 67 -4.97 -33.18 6.08
CA ALA A 67 -4.02 -34.27 5.95
C ALA A 67 -4.42 -35.26 4.84
N ASP A 68 -5.72 -35.35 4.52
CA ASP A 68 -6.26 -36.20 3.45
C ASP A 68 -6.26 -35.48 2.09
N GLY A 69 -5.85 -34.21 2.07
CA GLY A 69 -5.80 -33.37 0.87
C GLY A 69 -7.14 -32.73 0.50
N LYS A 70 -8.16 -32.83 1.35
CA LYS A 70 -9.43 -32.15 1.14
C LYS A 70 -9.25 -30.65 1.39
N ILE A 71 -9.95 -29.84 0.60
CA ILE A 71 -10.06 -28.41 0.85
C ILE A 71 -11.11 -28.21 1.94
N GLN A 72 -10.75 -27.44 2.97
CA GLN A 72 -11.71 -26.92 3.93
C GLN A 72 -11.84 -25.42 3.76
N LEU A 73 -13.09 -24.96 3.80
CA LEU A 73 -13.48 -23.56 3.76
C LEU A 73 -14.20 -23.21 5.06
N ILE A 74 -13.78 -22.14 5.74
CA ILE A 74 -14.49 -21.56 6.88
C ILE A 74 -14.86 -20.12 6.50
N ALA A 75 -16.16 -19.84 6.37
CA ALA A 75 -16.70 -18.49 6.32
C ALA A 75 -17.35 -18.25 7.68
N PRO A 76 -16.63 -17.63 8.63
CA PRO A 76 -16.91 -17.81 10.05
C PRO A 76 -18.10 -16.97 10.52
N HIS A 77 -18.71 -17.48 11.57
CA HIS A 77 -19.66 -16.80 12.47
C HIS A 77 -19.30 -17.21 13.90
N TYR A 78 -19.90 -16.63 14.94
CA TYR A 78 -19.68 -17.06 16.33
C TYR A 78 -20.16 -18.51 16.60
N THR A 79 -20.93 -19.09 15.68
CA THR A 79 -21.05 -20.55 15.51
C THR A 79 -20.37 -20.95 14.21
N ASN A 80 -19.19 -21.54 14.31
CA ASN A 80 -18.34 -21.78 13.15
C ASN A 80 -18.69 -23.13 12.51
N TYR A 81 -19.00 -23.11 11.22
CA TYR A 81 -19.13 -24.30 10.38
C TYR A 81 -18.05 -24.32 9.30
N ARG A 82 -17.66 -25.53 8.88
CA ARG A 82 -16.81 -25.73 7.70
C ARG A 82 -17.64 -26.17 6.50
N MET A 83 -17.10 -25.90 5.32
CA MET A 83 -17.38 -26.67 4.11
C MET A 83 -16.16 -27.52 3.78
N ILE A 84 -16.36 -28.71 3.20
CA ILE A 84 -15.28 -29.64 2.87
C ILE A 84 -15.53 -30.29 1.49
N GLY A 85 -14.46 -30.52 0.73
CA GLY A 85 -14.56 -31.07 -0.64
C GLY A 85 -13.20 -31.46 -1.22
N ASP A 86 -13.21 -32.14 -2.36
CA ASP A 86 -11.99 -32.53 -3.09
C ASP A 86 -11.38 -31.36 -3.88
N ASP A 87 -12.23 -30.43 -4.28
CA ASP A 87 -11.86 -29.24 -5.03
C ASP A 87 -12.82 -28.07 -4.69
N PHE A 88 -12.53 -26.89 -5.24
CA PHE A 88 -13.30 -25.68 -5.00
C PHE A 88 -14.74 -25.71 -5.52
N ASN A 89 -15.09 -26.68 -6.37
CA ASN A 89 -16.43 -26.83 -6.97
C ASN A 89 -17.27 -27.90 -6.28
N SER A 90 -16.68 -28.63 -5.33
CA SER A 90 -17.29 -29.75 -4.61
C SER A 90 -17.33 -29.54 -3.09
N LEU A 91 -17.09 -28.31 -2.63
CA LEU A 91 -17.23 -27.92 -1.23
C LEU A 91 -18.69 -28.04 -0.80
N ILE A 92 -18.96 -28.80 0.25
CA ILE A 92 -20.30 -29.00 0.83
C ILE A 92 -20.27 -28.57 2.30
N ARG A 93 -21.31 -27.86 2.75
CA ARG A 93 -21.49 -27.48 4.15
C ARG A 93 -21.68 -28.73 5.03
N ASP A 94 -20.86 -28.88 6.06
CA ASP A 94 -20.76 -30.11 6.87
C ASP A 94 -21.81 -30.19 8.01
N CYS A 95 -23.10 -30.01 7.69
CA CYS A 95 -24.15 -29.92 8.70
C CYS A 95 -24.37 -31.21 9.50
N ALA A 96 -24.16 -32.37 8.89
CA ALA A 96 -24.33 -33.67 9.55
C ALA A 96 -23.42 -33.85 10.78
N ASN A 97 -22.35 -33.07 10.83
CA ASN A 97 -21.32 -33.08 11.84
C ASN A 97 -21.44 -31.90 12.83
N GLY A 98 -22.34 -30.95 12.59
CA GLY A 98 -22.48 -29.78 13.45
C GLY A 98 -21.26 -28.84 13.41
N PRO A 99 -21.22 -27.82 14.28
CA PRO A 99 -20.19 -26.79 14.27
C PRO A 99 -18.81 -27.35 14.61
N ILE A 100 -17.77 -26.68 14.12
CA ILE A 100 -16.36 -26.99 14.41
C ILE A 100 -15.83 -26.21 15.63
N LEU A 101 -16.46 -25.08 15.94
CA LEU A 101 -16.25 -24.26 17.14
C LEU A 101 -17.54 -23.54 17.46
N THR A 102 -17.97 -23.59 18.71
CA THR A 102 -19.11 -22.82 19.23
C THR A 102 -18.60 -21.89 20.32
N SER A 103 -19.02 -20.64 20.24
CA SER A 103 -18.71 -19.62 21.24
C SER A 103 -19.12 -20.01 22.64
N HIS A 104 -18.31 -19.68 23.63
CA HIS A 104 -18.63 -19.92 25.04
C HIS A 104 -19.65 -18.90 25.59
N LEU A 105 -19.79 -17.73 24.96
CA LEU A 105 -20.71 -16.65 25.35
C LEU A 105 -20.49 -16.21 26.80
N SER A 106 -19.22 -16.13 27.20
CA SER A 106 -18.84 -15.59 28.51
C SER A 106 -19.02 -14.09 28.55
N HIS A 107 -19.83 -13.62 29.49
CA HIS A 107 -20.05 -12.20 29.73
C HIS A 107 -19.00 -11.54 30.63
N ASP A 108 -17.90 -12.23 30.92
CA ASP A 108 -16.74 -11.65 31.62
C ASP A 108 -15.64 -11.31 30.58
N PRO A 109 -15.34 -10.01 30.35
CA PRO A 109 -14.33 -9.61 29.36
C PRO A 109 -12.92 -10.09 29.71
N ALA A 110 -12.66 -10.46 30.97
CA ALA A 110 -11.38 -11.05 31.38
C ALA A 110 -11.17 -12.49 30.89
N GLN A 111 -12.20 -13.15 30.33
CA GLN A 111 -12.12 -14.53 29.87
C GLN A 111 -11.84 -14.67 28.37
N TRP A 112 -12.01 -13.61 27.56
CA TRP A 112 -11.75 -13.63 26.11
C TRP A 112 -12.42 -14.79 25.35
N ASN A 113 -13.66 -15.13 25.68
CA ASN A 113 -14.45 -16.17 25.02
C ASN A 113 -15.96 -15.86 25.05
N ASP A 114 -16.33 -14.66 24.62
CA ASP A 114 -17.72 -14.27 24.43
C ASP A 114 -18.21 -14.77 23.07
N HIS A 115 -18.10 -13.97 22.01
CA HIS A 115 -18.40 -14.41 20.64
C HIS A 115 -17.10 -14.65 19.86
N GLU A 116 -16.94 -15.84 19.24
CA GLU A 116 -15.66 -16.38 18.76
C GLU A 116 -15.71 -16.77 17.26
N TRP A 117 -14.97 -16.08 16.39
CA TRP A 117 -14.86 -16.38 14.96
C TRP A 117 -13.46 -16.88 14.59
N ILE A 118 -13.36 -17.96 13.83
CA ILE A 118 -12.08 -18.45 13.29
C ILE A 118 -11.62 -17.53 12.14
N LEU A 119 -10.70 -16.61 12.42
CA LEU A 119 -10.27 -15.59 11.44
C LEU A 119 -8.97 -15.88 10.73
N GLY A 120 -8.12 -16.77 11.21
CA GLY A 120 -6.86 -17.07 10.52
C GLY A 120 -6.40 -18.46 10.88
N THR A 121 -6.35 -19.35 9.89
CA THR A 121 -5.85 -20.71 10.09
C THR A 121 -4.46 -20.86 9.50
N TYR A 122 -3.65 -21.75 10.11
CA TYR A 122 -2.42 -22.21 9.51
C TYR A 122 -2.13 -23.65 9.90
N THR A 123 -1.64 -24.43 8.95
CA THR A 123 -1.21 -25.80 9.19
C THR A 123 0.03 -26.15 8.37
N ILE A 124 0.88 -27.00 8.96
CA ILE A 124 2.08 -27.53 8.32
C ILE A 124 1.79 -28.95 7.79
N ASP A 125 1.03 -29.75 8.56
CA ASP A 125 0.81 -31.18 8.32
C ASP A 125 -0.60 -31.52 7.82
N GLY A 126 -1.56 -30.59 7.90
CA GLY A 126 -2.97 -30.80 7.57
C GLY A 126 -3.77 -31.49 8.67
N ARG A 127 -3.13 -31.86 9.79
CA ARG A 127 -3.76 -32.54 10.92
C ARG A 127 -3.89 -31.62 12.12
N THR A 128 -2.82 -30.90 12.43
CA THR A 128 -2.77 -29.86 13.43
C THR A 128 -3.05 -28.53 12.73
N ILE A 129 -4.18 -27.92 13.04
CA ILE A 129 -4.59 -26.63 12.48
C ILE A 129 -4.56 -25.61 13.61
N HIS A 130 -3.70 -24.61 13.48
CA HIS A 130 -3.64 -23.45 14.37
C HIS A 130 -4.67 -22.43 13.91
N ALA A 131 -5.33 -21.76 14.85
CA ALA A 131 -6.33 -20.75 14.56
C ALA A 131 -6.14 -19.51 15.45
N ILE A 132 -6.17 -18.33 14.82
CA ILE A 132 -6.45 -17.07 15.49
C ILE A 132 -7.97 -16.88 15.49
N ILE A 133 -8.50 -16.63 16.67
CA ILE A 133 -9.90 -16.38 16.93
C ILE A 133 -10.08 -14.88 17.14
N HIS A 134 -11.07 -14.32 16.47
CA HIS A 134 -11.59 -12.99 16.79
C HIS A 134 -12.61 -13.15 17.90
N ASN A 135 -12.32 -12.56 19.05
CA ASN A 135 -13.20 -12.57 20.19
C ASN A 135 -13.85 -11.20 20.36
N GLU A 136 -15.16 -11.14 20.18
CA GLU A 136 -15.97 -9.95 20.41
C GLU A 136 -16.69 -10.07 21.76
N PHE A 137 -16.39 -9.15 22.67
CA PHE A 137 -17.17 -8.94 23.88
C PHE A 137 -18.30 -7.93 23.60
N HIS A 138 -19.54 -8.35 23.87
CA HIS A 138 -20.74 -7.56 23.65
C HIS A 138 -21.37 -7.13 24.97
N GLY A 139 -20.97 -5.96 25.47
CA GLY A 139 -21.52 -5.43 26.73
C GLY A 139 -23.04 -5.17 26.67
N ALA A 140 -23.61 -5.00 25.47
CA ALA A 140 -25.04 -4.77 25.26
C ALA A 140 -25.89 -6.06 25.32
N ASP A 141 -25.30 -7.22 25.10
CA ASP A 141 -26.00 -8.51 25.19
C ASP A 141 -26.20 -8.94 26.66
N ASN A 142 -25.55 -8.25 27.59
CA ASN A 142 -25.65 -8.46 29.02
C ASN A 142 -26.95 -7.91 29.61
N THR A 143 -27.65 -8.76 30.36
CA THR A 143 -28.94 -8.41 31.00
C THR A 143 -28.81 -7.48 32.21
N ASP A 144 -27.59 -7.17 32.67
CA ASP A 144 -27.36 -6.43 33.91
C ASP A 144 -27.20 -4.91 33.75
N PHE A 145 -27.21 -4.38 32.51
CA PHE A 145 -27.07 -2.96 32.14
C PHE A 145 -25.82 -2.23 32.69
N VAL A 146 -25.06 -2.83 33.61
CA VAL A 146 -23.77 -2.35 34.11
C VAL A 146 -22.73 -2.42 32.99
N SER A 147 -22.84 -3.47 32.17
CA SER A 147 -21.96 -3.71 31.04
C SER A 147 -22.26 -2.80 29.83
N CYS A 148 -23.41 -2.13 29.76
CA CYS A 148 -23.70 -1.16 28.71
C CYS A 148 -24.81 -0.19 29.10
N PRO A 149 -24.52 0.87 29.88
CA PRO A 149 -25.53 1.80 30.36
C PRO A 149 -26.31 2.51 29.25
N SER A 150 -25.70 2.76 28.10
CA SER A 150 -26.39 3.39 26.96
C SER A 150 -27.35 2.45 26.21
N GLY A 151 -27.16 1.14 26.33
CA GLY A 151 -27.85 0.14 25.49
C GLY A 151 -27.46 0.19 24.01
N ASP A 152 -26.43 0.96 23.64
CA ASP A 152 -25.93 1.07 22.27
C ASP A 152 -24.84 0.02 22.02
N TYR A 153 -25.17 -0.98 21.22
CA TYR A 153 -24.27 -2.09 20.86
C TYR A 153 -22.87 -1.62 20.45
N LEU A 154 -22.78 -0.65 19.54
CA LEU A 154 -21.49 -0.21 19.00
C LEU A 154 -20.60 0.42 20.07
N LYS A 155 -21.20 1.09 21.05
CA LYS A 155 -20.47 1.72 22.16
C LYS A 155 -20.01 0.74 23.23
N CYS A 156 -20.49 -0.50 23.17
CA CYS A 156 -20.19 -1.53 24.16
C CYS A 156 -19.48 -2.74 23.55
N TRP A 157 -18.95 -2.57 22.35
CA TRP A 157 -18.23 -3.58 21.58
C TRP A 157 -16.72 -3.50 21.84
N TYR A 158 -16.12 -4.61 22.31
CA TYR A 158 -14.72 -4.69 22.64
C TYR A 158 -14.07 -5.96 22.11
N ASN A 159 -12.88 -5.82 21.52
CA ASN A 159 -12.25 -6.90 20.75
C ASN A 159 -10.87 -7.31 21.25
N GLY A 160 -10.61 -8.61 21.11
CA GLY A 160 -9.30 -9.20 21.30
C GLY A 160 -9.12 -10.40 20.37
N LEU A 161 -7.87 -10.83 20.25
CA LEU A 161 -7.49 -12.02 19.50
C LEU A 161 -7.08 -13.12 20.49
N THR A 162 -7.56 -14.33 20.24
CA THR A 162 -7.22 -15.52 21.03
C THR A 162 -6.78 -16.68 20.14
N TYR A 163 -6.28 -17.75 20.76
CA TYR A 163 -5.75 -18.92 20.08
C TYR A 163 -6.66 -20.13 20.25
N ALA A 164 -6.90 -20.86 19.16
CA ALA A 164 -7.46 -22.20 19.20
C ALA A 164 -6.68 -23.14 18.28
N SER A 165 -6.91 -24.43 18.44
CA SER A 165 -6.35 -25.44 17.56
C SER A 165 -7.26 -26.63 17.35
N SER A 166 -7.04 -27.31 16.22
CA SER A 166 -7.60 -28.61 15.91
C SER A 166 -6.45 -29.62 15.78
N THR A 167 -6.66 -30.85 16.24
CA THR A 167 -5.73 -31.98 16.06
C THR A 167 -6.35 -33.15 15.29
N ASP A 168 -7.56 -32.93 14.79
CA ASP A 168 -8.41 -33.87 14.08
C ASP A 168 -8.75 -33.34 12.68
N THR A 169 -7.75 -32.78 12.00
CA THR A 169 -7.86 -32.31 10.60
C THR A 169 -8.92 -31.22 10.43
N GLY A 170 -9.03 -30.29 11.39
CA GLY A 170 -9.99 -29.19 11.35
C GLY A 170 -11.43 -29.57 11.68
N ARG A 171 -11.68 -30.76 12.26
CA ARG A 171 -13.03 -31.23 12.57
C ARG A 171 -13.58 -30.62 13.86
N THR A 172 -12.72 -30.43 14.87
CA THR A 172 -13.03 -29.74 16.11
C THR A 172 -11.89 -28.79 16.47
N PHE A 173 -12.23 -27.55 16.79
CA PHE A 173 -11.30 -26.56 17.33
C PHE A 173 -11.57 -26.37 18.82
N THR A 174 -10.49 -26.30 19.60
CA THR A 174 -10.53 -26.10 21.05
C THR A 174 -9.39 -25.19 21.46
N HIS A 175 -9.52 -24.54 22.61
CA HIS A 175 -8.48 -23.70 23.19
C HIS A 175 -8.20 -24.07 24.65
N ALA A 176 -7.13 -23.52 25.21
CA ALA A 176 -6.79 -23.69 26.62
C ALA A 176 -7.85 -23.07 27.54
N THR A 177 -7.82 -23.37 28.83
CA THR A 177 -8.75 -22.76 29.78
C THR A 177 -8.54 -21.25 29.80
N ALA A 178 -9.64 -20.49 29.67
CA ALA A 178 -9.59 -19.04 29.74
C ALA A 178 -8.94 -18.55 31.05
N PRO A 179 -8.07 -17.51 31.00
CA PRO A 179 -7.68 -16.70 29.84
C PRO A 179 -6.38 -17.16 29.12
N ASP A 180 -5.89 -18.39 29.36
CA ASP A 180 -4.57 -18.86 28.87
C ASP A 180 -4.43 -18.91 27.33
N HIS A 181 -5.52 -18.68 26.59
CA HIS A 181 -5.58 -18.61 25.14
C HIS A 181 -5.48 -17.19 24.57
N PHE A 182 -5.30 -16.15 25.40
CA PHE A 182 -5.15 -14.76 24.96
C PHE A 182 -3.92 -14.54 24.06
N ILE A 183 -4.07 -13.79 22.96
CA ILE A 183 -2.98 -13.36 22.07
C ILE A 183 -2.77 -11.85 22.15
N ALA A 184 -3.81 -11.06 21.87
CA ALA A 184 -3.66 -9.62 21.64
C ALA A 184 -4.92 -8.81 21.89
N THR A 185 -4.75 -7.65 22.52
CA THR A 185 -5.71 -6.54 22.51
C THR A 185 -4.96 -5.23 22.74
N ILE A 186 -5.69 -4.12 22.90
CA ILE A 186 -5.14 -2.86 23.38
C ILE A 186 -4.90 -2.93 24.91
N PRO A 187 -3.92 -2.19 25.46
CA PRO A 187 -3.51 -2.23 26.87
C PRO A 187 -4.46 -1.45 27.80
N TYR A 188 -5.75 -1.44 27.47
CA TYR A 188 -6.79 -0.75 28.22
C TYR A 188 -7.96 -1.71 28.42
N PRO A 189 -8.45 -1.89 29.66
CA PRO A 189 -9.53 -2.81 29.93
C PRO A 189 -10.81 -2.33 29.26
N TYR A 190 -11.76 -3.26 29.10
CA TYR A 190 -13.13 -2.92 28.75
C TYR A 190 -13.67 -1.77 29.60
N GLU A 191 -14.31 -0.80 28.95
CA GLU A 191 -15.02 0.31 29.59
C GLU A 191 -16.35 0.48 28.85
N PRO A 192 -17.49 0.55 29.56
CA PRO A 192 -18.78 0.73 28.92
C PRO A 192 -18.90 2.06 28.18
N ASP A 193 -19.69 2.06 27.11
CA ASP A 193 -20.11 3.25 26.34
C ASP A 193 -19.00 4.03 25.59
N ILE A 194 -17.81 3.45 25.42
CA ILE A 194 -16.68 4.09 24.71
C ILE A 194 -16.23 3.37 23.43
N GLY A 195 -16.85 2.23 23.11
CA GLY A 195 -16.53 1.42 21.94
C GLY A 195 -16.95 2.04 20.59
N PRO A 196 -16.59 1.40 19.47
CA PRO A 196 -15.83 0.15 19.38
C PRO A 196 -14.37 0.33 19.82
N SER A 197 -13.79 -0.65 20.50
CA SER A 197 -12.37 -0.60 20.89
C SER A 197 -11.73 -1.99 20.93
N GLY A 198 -10.40 -2.06 20.85
CA GLY A 198 -9.67 -3.33 20.82
C GLY A 198 -8.90 -3.54 19.53
N ILE A 199 -8.42 -4.76 19.35
CA ILE A 199 -7.78 -5.22 18.12
C ILE A 199 -8.75 -6.16 17.42
N PHE A 200 -9.17 -5.76 16.23
CA PHE A 200 -10.20 -6.43 15.45
C PHE A 200 -9.59 -7.26 14.35
N GLY A 201 -10.42 -8.15 13.82
CA GLY A 201 -10.21 -8.81 12.56
C GLY A 201 -8.93 -9.63 12.51
N GLY A 202 -8.56 -9.95 11.28
CA GLY A 202 -7.28 -10.54 10.97
C GLY A 202 -7.20 -10.91 9.49
N SER A 203 -6.00 -10.99 8.93
CA SER A 203 -5.80 -11.70 7.66
C SER A 203 -5.76 -13.21 7.88
N ASN A 204 -5.70 -13.99 6.81
CA ASN A 204 -5.12 -15.33 6.91
C ASN A 204 -3.66 -15.21 7.38
N ILE A 205 -3.13 -16.29 7.96
CA ILE A 205 -1.72 -16.35 8.36
C ILE A 205 -0.89 -16.70 7.12
N VAL A 206 0.24 -16.00 6.95
CA VAL A 206 1.23 -16.31 5.90
C VAL A 206 2.60 -16.57 6.50
N ARG A 207 3.42 -17.39 5.87
CA ARG A 207 4.81 -17.64 6.28
C ARG A 207 5.77 -16.93 5.33
N ASN A 208 6.66 -16.12 5.89
CA ASN A 208 7.79 -15.58 5.13
C ASN A 208 8.97 -16.56 5.21
N PRO A 209 9.36 -17.24 4.11
CA PRO A 209 10.46 -18.20 4.15
C PRO A 209 11.83 -17.54 4.37
N ASN A 210 11.97 -16.23 4.17
CA ASN A 210 13.24 -15.53 4.28
C ASN A 210 13.67 -15.29 5.74
N ASP A 211 12.71 -15.14 6.65
CA ASP A 211 12.96 -14.91 8.09
C ASP A 211 12.40 -16.02 8.98
N GLY A 212 11.56 -16.91 8.43
CA GLY A 212 10.96 -18.03 9.14
C GLY A 212 9.76 -17.66 10.03
N TYR A 213 9.28 -16.42 9.97
CA TYR A 213 8.13 -15.96 10.75
C TYR A 213 6.80 -16.18 10.01
N TYR A 214 5.76 -16.37 10.80
CA TYR A 214 4.36 -16.32 10.41
C TYR A 214 3.82 -14.92 10.69
N TYR A 215 3.06 -14.36 9.76
CA TYR A 215 2.53 -13.00 9.82
C TYR A 215 1.02 -13.01 9.69
N VAL A 216 0.38 -12.07 10.38
CA VAL A 216 -1.05 -11.76 10.25
C VAL A 216 -1.24 -10.26 10.37
N LEU A 217 -2.10 -9.71 9.51
CA LEU A 217 -2.55 -8.33 9.61
C LEU A 217 -3.68 -8.23 10.62
N ILE A 218 -3.78 -7.10 11.31
CA ILE A 218 -4.80 -6.83 12.33
C ILE A 218 -5.41 -5.46 12.11
N HIS A 219 -6.63 -5.24 12.56
CA HIS A 219 -7.29 -3.94 12.52
C HIS A 219 -7.15 -3.26 13.87
N LEU A 220 -6.57 -2.06 13.88
CA LEU A 220 -6.39 -1.24 15.07
C LEU A 220 -7.49 -0.17 15.15
N GLU A 221 -8.16 -0.08 16.30
CA GLU A 221 -9.01 1.06 16.65
C GLU A 221 -8.27 2.08 17.53
N ALA A 222 -8.57 3.35 17.34
CA ALA A 222 -7.97 4.41 18.13
C ALA A 222 -8.57 4.46 19.55
N ARG A 223 -7.73 4.27 20.57
CA ARG A 223 -8.06 4.51 21.98
C ARG A 223 -6.77 4.77 22.76
N GLY A 224 -6.76 5.81 23.58
CA GLY A 224 -5.57 6.18 24.35
C GLY A 224 -4.37 6.44 23.43
N ALA A 225 -3.31 5.64 23.57
CA ALA A 225 -2.09 5.74 22.77
C ALA A 225 -2.15 4.98 21.43
N TYR A 226 -3.18 4.13 21.22
CA TYR A 226 -3.39 3.43 19.95
C TYR A 226 -3.92 4.38 18.88
N ASP A 227 -3.39 4.22 17.67
CA ASP A 227 -3.88 4.89 16.48
C ASP A 227 -4.70 3.93 15.62
N TRP A 228 -5.53 4.49 14.75
CA TRP A 228 -6.41 3.78 13.85
C TRP A 228 -5.65 3.29 12.61
N GLY A 229 -5.94 2.07 12.14
CA GLY A 229 -5.45 1.60 10.85
C GLY A 229 -5.15 0.11 10.79
N THR A 230 -4.27 -0.27 9.87
CA THR A 230 -3.83 -1.66 9.68
C THR A 230 -2.57 -1.91 10.50
N GLY A 231 -2.60 -2.85 11.43
CA GLY A 231 -1.42 -3.35 12.15
C GLY A 231 -0.92 -4.67 11.56
N ILE A 232 0.24 -5.13 12.04
CA ILE A 232 0.79 -6.44 11.73
C ILE A 232 1.44 -7.04 12.96
N MET A 233 1.30 -8.35 13.13
CA MET A 233 2.00 -9.12 14.15
C MET A 233 2.58 -10.40 13.57
N ARG A 234 3.61 -10.93 14.23
CA ARG A 234 4.33 -12.13 13.79
C ARG A 234 4.72 -13.07 14.93
N THR A 235 4.92 -14.34 14.60
CA THR A 235 5.48 -15.36 15.50
C THR A 235 6.36 -16.37 14.74
N GLN A 236 7.23 -17.10 15.44
CA GLN A 236 7.88 -18.32 14.92
C GLN A 236 7.22 -19.60 15.44
N ASP A 237 6.38 -19.51 16.46
CA ASP A 237 5.69 -20.64 17.09
C ASP A 237 4.19 -20.40 17.09
N LEU A 238 3.49 -21.06 16.17
CA LEU A 238 2.03 -20.99 16.06
C LEU A 238 1.30 -21.65 17.24
N SER A 239 1.98 -22.45 18.08
CA SER A 239 1.39 -23.14 19.22
C SER A 239 1.45 -22.34 20.51
N ASP A 240 2.25 -21.28 20.56
CA ASP A 240 2.42 -20.43 21.74
C ASP A 240 1.71 -19.07 21.51
N PRO A 241 0.52 -18.85 22.10
CA PRO A 241 -0.19 -17.58 21.95
C PRO A 241 0.59 -16.37 22.51
N THR A 242 1.52 -16.57 23.45
CA THR A 242 2.32 -15.50 24.07
C THR A 242 3.52 -15.06 23.22
N SER A 243 3.81 -15.80 22.14
CA SER A 243 4.98 -15.58 21.29
C SER A 243 4.79 -14.49 20.23
N TRP A 244 3.54 -14.05 20.00
CA TRP A 244 3.23 -13.03 18.99
C TRP A 244 3.80 -11.67 19.37
N ARG A 245 4.39 -10.98 18.39
CA ARG A 245 4.92 -9.61 18.52
C ARG A 245 4.36 -8.71 17.45
N ALA A 246 3.93 -7.51 17.83
CA ALA A 246 3.43 -6.51 16.89
C ALA A 246 4.52 -5.51 16.48
N TRP A 247 4.30 -4.89 15.33
CA TRP A 247 5.11 -3.77 14.86
C TRP A 247 4.94 -2.53 15.75
N GLY A 248 6.05 -2.04 16.32
CA GLY A 248 6.11 -0.84 17.17
C GLY A 248 6.44 0.45 16.43
N GLY A 249 6.59 0.40 15.10
CA GLY A 249 7.00 1.55 14.28
C GLY A 249 8.45 1.48 13.78
N SER A 250 9.27 0.59 14.36
CA SER A 250 10.66 0.38 13.94
C SER A 250 11.09 -1.09 13.90
N ASP A 251 10.54 -1.93 14.79
CA ASP A 251 10.71 -3.38 14.79
C ASP A 251 9.43 -4.07 15.32
N TYR A 252 9.43 -5.40 15.36
CA TYR A 252 8.41 -6.23 16.00
C TYR A 252 8.79 -6.50 17.47
N ASP A 253 8.82 -5.44 18.27
CA ASP A 253 9.22 -5.44 19.68
C ASP A 253 8.04 -5.33 20.64
N VAL A 254 6.84 -5.03 20.14
CA VAL A 254 5.64 -4.86 20.98
C VAL A 254 5.16 -6.22 21.47
N VAL A 255 5.13 -6.35 22.79
CA VAL A 255 4.50 -7.47 23.52
C VAL A 255 3.08 -7.06 23.89
N PHE A 256 2.10 -7.93 23.68
CA PHE A 256 0.73 -7.68 24.13
C PHE A 256 0.59 -8.01 25.62
N VAL A 257 -0.29 -7.27 26.31
CA VAL A 257 -0.67 -7.52 27.71
C VAL A 257 -2.17 -7.72 27.77
N ASP A 258 -2.60 -8.53 28.73
CA ASP A 258 -4.01 -8.67 29.06
C ASP A 258 -4.39 -7.58 30.07
N PRO A 259 -5.12 -6.52 29.68
CA PRO A 259 -5.43 -5.42 30.58
C PRO A 259 -6.40 -5.79 31.71
N HIS A 260 -7.00 -6.98 31.70
CA HIS A 260 -7.87 -7.47 32.76
C HIS A 260 -7.12 -8.32 33.79
N ASN A 261 -6.11 -9.07 33.36
CA ASN A 261 -5.41 -10.05 34.18
C ASN A 261 -3.97 -9.64 34.56
N ASP A 262 -3.30 -8.85 33.72
CA ASP A 262 -1.96 -8.32 34.01
C ASP A 262 -2.04 -7.00 34.80
N THR A 263 -1.06 -6.75 35.66
CA THR A 263 -1.01 -5.52 36.49
C THR A 263 0.38 -4.88 36.48
N GLY A 264 0.42 -3.55 36.66
CA GLY A 264 1.66 -2.81 36.86
C GLY A 264 2.47 -2.50 35.59
N PHE A 265 1.88 -2.58 34.41
CA PHE A 265 2.49 -2.16 33.14
C PHE A 265 2.16 -0.70 32.78
N ASP A 266 2.98 -0.08 31.92
CA ASP A 266 2.67 1.20 31.27
C ASP A 266 2.02 0.92 29.91
N PRO A 267 0.77 1.36 29.65
CA PRO A 267 0.12 1.16 28.35
C PRO A 267 0.93 1.65 27.15
N ASN A 268 1.81 2.64 27.31
CA ASN A 268 2.62 3.17 26.20
C ASN A 268 3.69 2.19 25.69
N ASP A 269 4.10 1.22 26.52
CA ASP A 269 5.09 0.20 26.15
C ASP A 269 4.48 -0.95 25.32
N HIS A 270 3.15 -0.98 25.19
CA HIS A 270 2.38 -2.07 24.60
C HIS A 270 1.54 -1.60 23.40
N VAL A 271 2.06 -0.65 22.61
CA VAL A 271 1.33 0.00 21.51
C VAL A 271 1.80 -0.46 20.14
N ALA A 272 0.98 -1.27 19.48
CA ALA A 272 1.15 -1.55 18.05
C ALA A 272 0.92 -0.30 17.21
N LYS A 273 1.78 -0.05 16.21
CA LYS A 273 1.65 1.07 15.28
C LYS A 273 1.05 0.63 13.95
N PRO A 274 0.18 1.44 13.32
CA PRO A 274 -0.27 1.17 11.97
C PRO A 274 0.91 1.09 10.99
N ILE A 275 0.90 0.09 10.10
CA ILE A 275 1.77 0.06 8.93
C ILE A 275 1.21 1.02 7.87
N ALA A 276 2.09 1.50 6.97
CA ALA A 276 1.71 2.47 5.94
C ALA A 276 0.92 3.71 6.48
N GLY A 277 1.47 4.35 7.51
CA GLY A 277 0.86 5.49 8.24
C GLY A 277 0.58 6.76 7.41
N ASN A 278 0.84 6.76 6.10
CA ASN A 278 0.37 7.77 5.15
C ASN A 278 -1.08 7.53 4.69
N GLY A 279 -1.79 6.59 5.31
CA GLY A 279 -3.16 6.23 4.96
C GLY A 279 -3.26 5.43 3.67
N ALA A 280 -2.16 4.84 3.16
CA ALA A 280 -2.18 4.08 1.91
C ALA A 280 -3.08 2.82 1.96
N LEU A 281 -3.25 2.23 3.15
CA LEU A 281 -4.09 1.05 3.37
C LEU A 281 -5.45 1.32 4.02
N GLU A 282 -5.63 2.46 4.69
CA GLU A 282 -6.74 2.63 5.63
C GLU A 282 -6.81 1.47 6.64
N LYS A 283 -7.88 0.67 6.59
CA LYS A 283 -8.14 -0.51 7.42
C LYS A 283 -8.17 -1.81 6.60
N MET A 284 -7.54 -1.85 5.43
CA MET A 284 -7.43 -3.11 4.69
C MET A 284 -6.66 -4.13 5.54
N HIS A 285 -7.23 -5.28 5.84
CA HIS A 285 -6.59 -6.34 6.65
C HIS A 285 -7.12 -7.75 6.34
N GLN A 286 -8.08 -7.90 5.43
CA GLN A 286 -8.90 -9.10 5.31
C GLN A 286 -8.16 -10.28 4.66
N SER A 287 -7.28 -10.04 3.69
CA SER A 287 -6.53 -11.08 2.99
C SER A 287 -5.09 -10.66 2.73
N LEU A 288 -4.15 -11.55 3.02
CA LEU A 288 -2.72 -11.37 2.82
C LEU A 288 -2.16 -12.58 2.07
N THR A 289 -1.45 -12.36 0.97
CA THR A 289 -0.81 -13.43 0.20
C THR A 289 0.54 -12.99 -0.34
N TRP A 290 1.41 -13.93 -0.69
CA TRP A 290 2.55 -13.65 -1.55
C TRP A 290 2.13 -13.80 -3.02
N ASN A 291 2.17 -12.69 -3.77
CA ASN A 291 1.80 -12.70 -5.17
C ASN A 291 3.01 -12.93 -6.08
N THR A 292 3.02 -14.03 -6.80
CA THR A 292 4.10 -14.47 -7.70
C THR A 292 4.15 -13.69 -9.02
N TYR A 293 3.04 -13.09 -9.46
CA TYR A 293 3.02 -12.26 -10.67
C TYR A 293 3.73 -10.92 -10.43
N PHE A 294 3.51 -10.29 -9.28
CA PHE A 294 4.20 -9.06 -8.89
C PHE A 294 5.55 -9.32 -8.18
N ASN A 295 5.75 -10.51 -7.61
CA ASN A 295 6.84 -10.82 -6.69
C ASN A 295 6.84 -9.86 -5.48
N LYS A 296 5.68 -9.79 -4.82
CA LYS A 296 5.35 -8.87 -3.72
C LYS A 296 4.35 -9.52 -2.78
N TRP A 297 4.36 -9.08 -1.52
CA TRP A 297 3.22 -9.28 -0.63
C TRP A 297 2.03 -8.48 -1.17
N MET A 298 0.84 -9.07 -1.12
CA MET A 298 -0.40 -8.47 -1.58
C MET A 298 -1.43 -8.52 -0.47
N ILE A 299 -2.00 -7.36 -0.19
CA ILE A 299 -3.14 -7.20 0.71
C ILE A 299 -4.41 -6.91 -0.11
N VAL A 300 -5.52 -7.55 0.25
CA VAL A 300 -6.86 -7.23 -0.25
C VAL A 300 -7.79 -6.90 0.91
N GLY A 301 -8.63 -5.88 0.72
CA GLY A 301 -9.51 -5.40 1.77
C GLY A 301 -10.54 -4.38 1.33
N SER A 302 -11.50 -4.12 2.21
CA SER A 302 -12.48 -3.04 2.06
C SER A 302 -11.86 -1.69 2.42
N ALA A 303 -12.07 -0.68 1.58
CA ALA A 303 -11.55 0.68 1.79
C ALA A 303 -12.33 1.69 0.93
N GLN A 304 -11.94 2.97 1.01
CA GLN A 304 -12.31 3.98 0.02
C GLN A 304 -11.09 4.70 -0.54
N LYS A 305 -11.15 5.26 -1.75
CA LYS A 305 -10.17 6.25 -2.22
C LYS A 305 -10.89 7.32 -3.03
N GLY A 306 -10.70 8.58 -2.67
CA GLY A 306 -11.35 9.71 -3.36
C GLY A 306 -12.88 9.66 -3.31
N GLY A 307 -13.45 9.12 -2.23
CA GLY A 307 -14.90 8.96 -2.06
C GLY A 307 -15.50 7.75 -2.77
N VAL A 308 -14.69 6.88 -3.36
CA VAL A 308 -15.14 5.64 -4.01
C VAL A 308 -14.94 4.47 -3.06
N TRP A 309 -16.02 3.89 -2.56
CA TRP A 309 -16.01 2.71 -1.68
C TRP A 309 -15.97 1.42 -2.48
N GLY A 310 -15.22 0.44 -1.99
CA GLY A 310 -15.02 -0.81 -2.72
C GLY A 310 -14.02 -1.75 -2.11
N PHE A 311 -13.68 -2.78 -2.88
CA PHE A 311 -12.55 -3.66 -2.59
C PHE A 311 -11.31 -3.16 -3.30
N TYR A 312 -10.20 -3.19 -2.58
CA TYR A 312 -8.92 -2.66 -3.03
C TYR A 312 -7.82 -3.70 -2.81
N TYR A 313 -6.70 -3.52 -3.51
CA TYR A 313 -5.46 -4.24 -3.23
C TYR A 313 -4.27 -3.28 -3.09
N SER A 314 -3.24 -3.69 -2.36
CA SER A 314 -1.96 -3.00 -2.29
C SER A 314 -0.80 -4.00 -2.24
N LEU A 315 0.40 -3.54 -2.56
CA LEU A 315 1.62 -4.34 -2.69
C LEU A 315 2.72 -3.85 -1.74
N SER A 316 3.52 -4.79 -1.24
CA SER A 316 4.69 -4.53 -0.38
C SER A 316 5.85 -5.48 -0.66
N GLU A 317 7.09 -5.04 -0.41
CA GLU A 317 8.26 -5.92 -0.37
C GLU A 317 8.55 -6.49 1.02
N ASP A 318 8.16 -5.78 2.08
CA ASP A 318 8.65 -5.99 3.45
C ASP A 318 7.53 -6.08 4.50
N LEU A 319 6.26 -6.06 4.06
CA LEU A 319 5.05 -6.03 4.89
C LEU A 319 4.84 -4.75 5.71
N ILE A 320 5.73 -3.76 5.61
CA ILE A 320 5.67 -2.50 6.37
C ILE A 320 5.34 -1.33 5.46
N HIS A 321 6.01 -1.24 4.32
CA HIS A 321 5.82 -0.19 3.33
C HIS A 321 4.96 -0.69 2.19
N TRP A 322 3.86 0.02 1.93
CA TRP A 322 2.84 -0.39 0.97
C TRP A 322 2.65 0.66 -0.11
N THR A 323 2.35 0.21 -1.33
CA THR A 323 1.86 1.11 -2.39
C THR A 323 0.55 1.78 -1.98
N VAL A 324 0.16 2.86 -2.67
CA VAL A 324 -1.20 3.35 -2.52
C VAL A 324 -2.17 2.30 -3.07
N ARG A 325 -3.25 2.03 -2.31
CA ARG A 325 -4.26 1.04 -2.69
C ARG A 325 -4.87 1.31 -4.06
N LYS A 326 -5.13 0.22 -4.80
CA LYS A 326 -5.71 0.19 -6.14
C LYS A 326 -7.03 -0.56 -6.13
N LYS A 327 -8.06 0.04 -6.73
CA LYS A 327 -9.41 -0.53 -6.74
C LYS A 327 -9.45 -1.83 -7.54
N ILE A 328 -10.11 -2.83 -6.97
CA ILE A 328 -10.53 -4.07 -7.65
C ILE A 328 -11.94 -3.86 -8.21
N MET A 329 -12.89 -3.50 -7.36
CA MET A 329 -14.29 -3.25 -7.74
C MET A 329 -14.96 -2.26 -6.79
N ASP A 330 -16.00 -1.60 -7.28
CA ASP A 330 -16.92 -0.83 -6.43
C ASP A 330 -17.76 -1.79 -5.58
N ALA A 331 -18.10 -1.38 -4.36
CA ALA A 331 -18.95 -2.17 -3.47
C ALA A 331 -19.78 -1.27 -2.56
N ASN A 332 -21.04 -1.63 -2.34
CA ASN A 332 -21.88 -1.06 -1.30
C ASN A 332 -21.43 -1.65 0.04
N LEU A 333 -20.64 -0.90 0.81
CA LEU A 333 -20.02 -1.37 2.05
C LEU A 333 -20.79 -0.84 3.26
N ILE A 334 -21.02 -1.66 4.28
CA ILE A 334 -21.70 -1.21 5.51
C ILE A 334 -20.95 -0.07 6.25
N ILE A 335 -19.64 -0.01 6.06
CA ILE A 335 -18.77 1.03 6.62
C ILE A 335 -18.85 2.37 5.86
N ASP A 336 -19.49 2.41 4.68
CA ASP A 336 -19.78 3.66 3.99
C ASP A 336 -20.95 4.38 4.70
N PRO A 337 -20.75 5.61 5.23
CA PRO A 337 -21.83 6.38 5.84
C PRO A 337 -23.01 6.67 4.90
N GLY A 338 -22.79 6.59 3.58
CA GLY A 338 -23.79 6.80 2.54
C GLY A 338 -24.30 5.54 1.86
N HIS A 339 -24.02 4.34 2.40
CA HIS A 339 -24.39 3.08 1.78
C HIS A 339 -25.91 2.95 1.54
N SER A 340 -26.27 2.23 0.47
CA SER A 340 -27.67 1.93 0.16
C SER A 340 -28.18 0.80 1.06
N THR A 341 -29.30 1.03 1.73
CA THR A 341 -29.98 0.02 2.56
C THR A 341 -30.93 -0.88 1.76
N ASN A 342 -31.15 -0.58 0.48
CA ASN A 342 -32.06 -1.32 -0.40
C ASN A 342 -31.32 -2.20 -1.42
N GLU A 343 -30.00 -2.18 -1.38
CA GLU A 343 -29.11 -2.97 -2.23
C GLU A 343 -28.33 -3.94 -1.37
N ASP A 344 -27.79 -4.98 -2.01
CA ASP A 344 -26.91 -5.91 -1.33
C ASP A 344 -25.69 -5.18 -0.75
N VAL A 345 -25.33 -5.53 0.48
CA VAL A 345 -24.07 -5.10 1.08
C VAL A 345 -23.01 -6.15 0.78
N LEU A 346 -21.83 -5.72 0.35
CA LEU A 346 -20.70 -6.63 0.12
C LEU A 346 -19.67 -6.46 1.24
N ALA A 347 -19.12 -7.57 1.71
CA ALA A 347 -18.18 -7.56 2.83
C ALA A 347 -17.11 -8.64 2.70
N TYR A 348 -16.07 -8.49 3.52
CA TYR A 348 -15.10 -9.55 3.80
C TYR A 348 -14.35 -10.13 2.58
N PRO A 349 -13.76 -9.28 1.72
CA PRO A 349 -13.08 -9.77 0.53
C PRO A 349 -11.84 -10.61 0.88
N THR A 350 -11.66 -11.71 0.17
CA THR A 350 -10.46 -12.54 0.26
C THR A 350 -10.10 -13.10 -1.12
N ILE A 351 -8.82 -13.19 -1.43
CA ILE A 351 -8.36 -13.77 -2.70
C ILE A 351 -7.78 -15.16 -2.48
N VAL A 352 -8.09 -16.07 -3.40
CA VAL A 352 -7.54 -17.41 -3.44
C VAL A 352 -7.15 -17.76 -4.87
N ASP A 353 -5.91 -18.19 -5.07
CA ASP A 353 -5.51 -18.81 -6.32
C ASP A 353 -5.83 -20.30 -6.26
N HIS A 354 -6.73 -20.75 -7.15
CA HIS A 354 -7.12 -22.16 -7.19
C HIS A 354 -6.00 -23.09 -7.66
N ALA A 355 -4.98 -22.53 -8.32
CA ALA A 355 -3.77 -23.24 -8.70
C ALA A 355 -2.71 -23.28 -7.58
N ASP A 356 -2.92 -22.59 -6.46
CA ASP A 356 -1.99 -22.68 -5.33
C ASP A 356 -1.99 -24.10 -4.77
N THR A 357 -0.81 -24.70 -4.69
CA THR A 357 -0.58 -26.04 -4.16
C THR A 357 -0.11 -26.02 -2.71
N SER A 358 0.13 -24.83 -2.13
CA SER A 358 0.44 -24.67 -0.71
C SER A 358 -0.71 -25.18 0.15
N ARG A 359 -0.40 -25.57 1.39
CA ARG A 359 -1.43 -26.07 2.29
C ARG A 359 -2.44 -24.99 2.71
N ASN A 360 -2.01 -23.73 2.77
CA ASN A 360 -2.76 -22.63 3.40
C ASN A 360 -3.29 -21.59 2.40
N PHE A 361 -3.16 -21.85 1.09
CA PHE A 361 -3.60 -20.92 0.03
C PHE A 361 -3.01 -19.51 0.16
N GLU A 362 -1.76 -19.44 0.62
CA GLU A 362 -1.05 -18.19 0.93
C GLU A 362 -0.27 -17.61 -0.28
N ILE A 363 -0.25 -18.32 -1.41
CA ILE A 363 0.46 -17.92 -2.63
C ILE A 363 -0.54 -17.63 -3.73
N THR A 364 -0.43 -16.46 -4.37
CA THR A 364 -1.32 -16.06 -5.48
C THR A 364 -0.55 -15.78 -6.77
N GLY A 365 -1.19 -16.05 -7.91
CA GLY A 365 -0.71 -15.71 -9.24
C GLY A 365 -1.33 -14.43 -9.80
N GLN A 366 -1.37 -14.34 -11.12
CA GLN A 366 -2.02 -13.23 -11.83
C GLN A 366 -3.55 -13.36 -11.82
N ASP A 367 -4.04 -14.58 -12.01
CA ASP A 367 -5.45 -14.92 -12.09
C ASP A 367 -5.84 -15.60 -10.77
N VAL A 368 -6.84 -15.07 -10.09
CA VAL A 368 -7.31 -15.56 -8.78
C VAL A 368 -8.83 -15.49 -8.72
N HIS A 369 -9.41 -16.08 -7.68
CA HIS A 369 -10.80 -15.87 -7.33
C HIS A 369 -10.89 -14.91 -6.16
N LEU A 370 -11.70 -13.87 -6.32
CA LEU A 370 -12.12 -12.99 -5.25
C LEU A 370 -13.39 -13.55 -4.63
N TYR A 371 -13.33 -13.92 -3.36
CA TYR A 371 -14.46 -14.33 -2.54
C TYR A 371 -14.91 -13.16 -1.67
N PHE A 372 -16.21 -13.02 -1.46
CA PHE A 372 -16.78 -12.03 -0.55
C PHE A 372 -18.18 -12.45 -0.11
N THR A 373 -18.61 -11.93 1.04
CA THR A 373 -19.98 -12.11 1.52
C THR A 373 -20.89 -11.09 0.85
N ARG A 374 -22.05 -11.54 0.38
CA ARG A 374 -23.16 -10.72 -0.04
C ARG A 374 -24.27 -10.80 1.01
N MET A 375 -24.69 -9.67 1.55
CA MET A 375 -25.77 -9.59 2.53
C MET A 375 -27.00 -8.99 1.86
N HIS A 376 -28.10 -9.75 1.85
CA HIS A 376 -29.33 -9.32 1.19
C HIS A 376 -30.15 -8.39 2.08
N PRO A 377 -30.75 -7.32 1.51
CA PRO A 377 -31.57 -6.40 2.28
C PRO A 377 -32.85 -7.07 2.78
N GLY A 378 -33.27 -6.73 3.99
CA GLY A 378 -34.55 -7.18 4.58
C GLY A 378 -34.50 -8.49 5.37
N ASN A 379 -33.41 -9.26 5.30
CA ASN A 379 -33.17 -10.41 6.17
C ASN A 379 -31.71 -10.43 6.63
N LEU A 380 -31.46 -10.14 7.92
CA LEU A 380 -30.10 -10.04 8.47
C LEU A 380 -29.28 -11.35 8.37
N TYR A 381 -29.96 -12.48 8.20
CA TYR A 381 -29.33 -13.80 8.10
C TYR A 381 -29.04 -14.21 6.65
N ASP A 382 -29.71 -13.59 5.67
CA ASP A 382 -29.58 -13.98 4.27
C ASP A 382 -28.27 -13.45 3.70
N ARG A 383 -27.22 -14.25 3.89
CA ARG A 383 -25.84 -13.91 3.57
C ARG A 383 -25.19 -15.01 2.76
N ASP A 384 -24.90 -14.70 1.51
CA ASP A 384 -24.28 -15.65 0.59
C ASP A 384 -22.77 -15.45 0.55
N LEU A 385 -22.02 -16.55 0.45
CA LEU A 385 -20.62 -16.48 0.05
C LEU A 385 -20.56 -16.63 -1.46
N VAL A 386 -20.03 -15.62 -2.14
CA VAL A 386 -19.87 -15.63 -3.59
C VAL A 386 -18.39 -15.54 -3.96
N ARG A 387 -18.08 -15.94 -5.19
CA ARG A 387 -16.75 -15.73 -5.78
C ARG A 387 -16.83 -15.25 -7.22
N VAL A 388 -15.80 -14.55 -7.67
CA VAL A 388 -15.63 -14.12 -9.05
C VAL A 388 -14.16 -14.26 -9.47
N PRO A 389 -13.85 -14.82 -10.66
CA PRO A 389 -12.48 -14.88 -11.14
C PRO A 389 -12.03 -13.50 -11.65
N ILE A 390 -10.86 -13.07 -11.20
CA ILE A 390 -10.25 -11.78 -11.52
C ILE A 390 -8.81 -11.95 -12.00
N ARG A 391 -8.33 -10.97 -12.78
CA ARG A 391 -6.95 -10.89 -13.28
C ARG A 391 -6.31 -9.57 -12.88
N PHE A 392 -5.15 -9.64 -12.22
CA PHE A 392 -4.36 -8.45 -11.92
C PHE A 392 -3.49 -8.03 -13.11
N ASN A 393 -3.38 -6.72 -13.34
CA ASN A 393 -2.50 -6.14 -14.36
C ASN A 393 -1.40 -5.28 -13.74
N LYS A 394 -0.30 -5.11 -14.47
CA LYS A 394 0.78 -4.17 -14.13
C LYS A 394 0.56 -2.87 -14.88
N LEU A 395 0.82 -1.75 -14.22
CA LEU A 395 1.03 -0.47 -14.89
C LEU A 395 2.53 -0.21 -14.98
N LEU A 396 3.05 -0.05 -16.20
CA LEU A 396 4.46 0.27 -16.46
C LEU A 396 4.58 1.77 -16.69
N MET A 397 5.43 2.43 -15.90
CA MET A 397 5.67 3.86 -15.97
C MET A 397 7.18 4.13 -15.98
N ASP A 398 7.66 4.89 -16.96
CA ASP A 398 9.04 5.40 -16.98
C ASP A 398 9.08 6.95 -16.97
N THR A 399 7.99 7.58 -17.40
CA THR A 399 7.90 9.02 -17.61
C THR A 399 6.54 9.55 -17.16
N LEU A 400 6.54 10.66 -16.43
CA LEU A 400 5.37 11.50 -16.20
C LEU A 400 5.41 12.68 -17.19
N VAL A 401 4.36 12.84 -17.99
CA VAL A 401 4.30 13.88 -19.03
C VAL A 401 3.31 14.96 -18.63
N VAL A 402 3.80 16.13 -18.29
CA VAL A 402 3.01 17.34 -18.03
C VAL A 402 2.33 17.78 -19.33
N THR A 403 1.00 17.72 -19.33
CA THR A 403 0.15 17.97 -20.50
C THR A 403 -0.83 19.13 -20.30
N GLY A 404 -0.87 19.72 -19.11
CA GLY A 404 -1.65 20.92 -18.80
C GLY A 404 -0.82 21.94 -18.02
N GLY A 405 -0.95 23.21 -18.38
CA GLY A 405 -0.20 24.30 -17.74
C GLY A 405 -0.89 24.92 -16.52
N GLY A 406 -1.78 24.17 -15.87
CA GLY A 406 -2.35 24.52 -14.58
C GLY A 406 -1.49 24.02 -13.41
N ASN A 407 -1.90 24.31 -12.18
CA ASN A 407 -1.24 23.87 -10.95
C ASN A 407 -2.26 23.20 -10.01
N LYS A 408 -2.74 22.03 -10.42
CA LYS A 408 -3.75 21.25 -9.68
C LYS A 408 -3.16 19.94 -9.22
N GLU A 409 -3.65 19.46 -8.09
CA GLU A 409 -3.24 18.19 -7.48
C GLU A 409 -3.67 17.01 -8.35
N ASP A 410 -2.93 15.91 -8.22
CA ASP A 410 -3.32 14.63 -8.79
C ASP A 410 -4.60 14.11 -8.14
N ASN A 411 -5.50 13.51 -8.92
CA ASN A 411 -6.74 12.95 -8.37
C ASN A 411 -6.48 11.72 -7.49
N ASN A 412 -5.41 10.97 -7.76
CA ASN A 412 -5.10 9.70 -7.12
C ASN A 412 -3.58 9.48 -7.01
N PRO A 413 -2.84 10.28 -6.21
CA PRO A 413 -1.40 10.15 -6.07
C PRO A 413 -0.96 8.70 -5.80
N GLY A 414 0.16 8.31 -6.40
CA GLY A 414 0.85 7.03 -6.24
C GLY A 414 0.26 5.89 -7.06
N ASN A 415 -0.58 6.18 -8.06
CA ASN A 415 -1.22 5.17 -8.90
C ASN A 415 -0.52 4.93 -10.26
N GLY A 416 0.59 5.61 -10.51
CA GLY A 416 1.40 5.60 -11.73
C GLY A 416 0.83 6.46 -12.87
N ILE A 417 -0.22 7.25 -12.64
CA ILE A 417 -0.94 8.03 -13.64
C ILE A 417 -1.09 9.47 -13.16
N CYS A 418 -0.32 10.38 -13.75
CA CYS A 418 -0.48 11.81 -13.50
C CYS A 418 -1.76 12.34 -14.20
N ASN A 419 -2.82 12.60 -13.42
CA ASN A 419 -4.08 13.13 -13.92
C ASN A 419 -4.83 13.95 -12.87
N THR A 420 -5.04 15.23 -13.18
CA THR A 420 -5.84 16.16 -12.38
C THR A 420 -7.34 16.07 -12.72
N SER A 421 -8.18 16.78 -11.98
CA SER A 421 -9.63 16.87 -12.25
C SER A 421 -9.97 17.44 -13.63
N ALA A 422 -9.03 18.12 -14.29
CA ALA A 422 -9.16 18.62 -15.66
C ALA A 422 -8.81 17.58 -16.76
N GLY A 423 -8.48 16.33 -16.39
CA GLY A 423 -8.10 15.30 -17.36
C GLY A 423 -6.70 15.51 -17.97
N LYS A 424 -5.83 16.27 -17.29
CA LYS A 424 -4.46 16.60 -17.71
C LYS A 424 -3.49 16.40 -16.56
N CYS A 425 -2.23 16.12 -16.89
CA CYS A 425 -1.13 16.13 -15.92
C CYS A 425 -0.61 17.55 -15.74
N SER A 426 -0.61 18.06 -14.51
CA SER A 426 0.03 19.32 -14.13
C SER A 426 1.46 19.07 -13.63
N PHE A 427 2.29 20.11 -13.51
CA PHE A 427 3.60 19.97 -12.88
C PHE A 427 3.50 19.53 -11.41
N LYS A 428 2.57 20.11 -10.64
CA LYS A 428 2.31 19.72 -9.24
C LYS A 428 1.90 18.25 -9.12
N ALA A 429 0.97 17.79 -9.95
CA ALA A 429 0.53 16.40 -9.97
C ALA A 429 1.68 15.43 -10.34
N ALA A 430 2.59 15.83 -11.24
CA ALA A 430 3.76 15.01 -11.57
C ALA A 430 4.73 14.86 -10.38
N ILE A 431 4.93 15.92 -9.58
CA ILE A 431 5.73 15.84 -8.35
C ILE A 431 5.04 14.97 -7.31
N GLU A 432 3.73 15.14 -7.11
CA GLU A 432 2.94 14.32 -6.19
C GLU A 432 2.99 12.83 -6.54
N GLU A 433 2.83 12.50 -7.83
CA GLU A 433 2.90 11.12 -8.31
C GLU A 433 4.31 10.53 -8.13
N SER A 434 5.34 11.32 -8.41
CA SER A 434 6.73 10.97 -8.13
C SER A 434 6.96 10.71 -6.64
N ASN A 435 6.46 11.56 -5.74
CA ASN A 435 6.63 11.41 -4.30
C ASN A 435 5.85 10.22 -3.71
N ASN A 436 4.82 9.73 -4.40
CA ASN A 436 3.98 8.62 -3.93
C ASN A 436 4.23 7.32 -4.72
N ARG A 437 5.37 7.21 -5.40
CA ARG A 437 5.81 5.99 -6.10
C ARG A 437 5.90 4.77 -5.17
N PRO A 438 5.88 3.53 -5.71
CA PRO A 438 6.06 2.33 -4.91
C PRO A 438 7.33 2.42 -4.05
N PRO A 439 7.27 2.04 -2.77
CA PRO A 439 8.36 2.29 -1.82
C PRO A 439 9.72 1.76 -2.26
N TRP A 440 9.75 0.60 -2.93
CA TRP A 440 10.98 -0.03 -3.43
C TRP A 440 11.61 0.68 -4.64
N TYR A 441 10.98 1.73 -5.18
CA TYR A 441 11.55 2.60 -6.22
C TYR A 441 12.05 3.94 -5.68
N ALA A 442 12.28 4.06 -4.36
CA ALA A 442 12.82 5.27 -3.73
C ALA A 442 14.10 5.79 -4.41
N ASP A 443 15.00 4.88 -4.82
CA ASP A 443 16.26 5.23 -5.48
C ASP A 443 16.17 5.35 -7.01
N SER A 444 15.00 5.07 -7.60
CA SER A 444 14.82 5.13 -9.06
C SER A 444 14.67 6.58 -9.52
N THR A 445 15.08 6.90 -10.74
CA THR A 445 14.83 8.24 -11.32
C THR A 445 13.52 8.25 -12.08
N VAL A 446 12.62 9.18 -11.75
CA VAL A 446 11.40 9.45 -12.53
C VAL A 446 11.65 10.60 -13.50
N TYR A 447 11.32 10.42 -14.77
CA TYR A 447 11.45 11.46 -15.78
C TYR A 447 10.17 12.30 -15.85
N ILE A 448 10.29 13.61 -15.65
CA ILE A 448 9.21 14.58 -15.83
C ILE A 448 9.48 15.36 -17.13
N LYS A 449 8.61 15.10 -18.12
CA LYS A 449 8.65 15.74 -19.43
C LYS A 449 7.45 16.68 -19.61
N PHE A 450 7.52 17.54 -20.60
CA PHE A 450 6.47 18.48 -20.96
C PHE A 450 6.04 18.21 -22.40
N ASN A 451 4.73 18.13 -22.63
CA ASN A 451 4.15 18.00 -23.97
C ASN A 451 2.76 18.63 -23.98
N MET A 452 2.71 19.94 -23.79
CA MET A 452 1.48 20.71 -23.77
C MET A 452 1.17 21.28 -25.16
N ASP A 453 -0.12 21.49 -25.44
CA ASP A 453 -0.59 22.11 -26.67
C ASP A 453 -0.52 23.64 -26.59
N TYR A 454 0.71 24.18 -26.58
CA TYR A 454 1.00 25.62 -26.63
C TYR A 454 2.12 25.89 -27.62
N THR A 455 1.98 26.95 -28.41
CA THR A 455 2.97 27.39 -29.42
C THR A 455 3.91 28.47 -28.91
N GLU A 456 3.58 29.09 -27.78
CA GLU A 456 4.33 30.16 -27.12
C GLU A 456 4.75 29.73 -25.70
N LEU A 457 5.61 30.52 -25.05
CA LEU A 457 6.03 30.30 -23.67
C LEU A 457 4.82 30.08 -22.77
N LYS A 458 4.84 28.97 -22.01
CA LYS A 458 3.83 28.67 -21.01
C LYS A 458 4.35 28.92 -19.60
N THR A 459 3.79 29.92 -18.93
CA THR A 459 3.95 30.13 -17.50
C THR A 459 3.01 29.21 -16.70
N ILE A 460 3.58 28.43 -15.80
CA ILE A 460 2.91 27.63 -14.78
C ILE A 460 3.10 28.36 -13.45
N ASN A 461 2.00 28.84 -12.87
CA ASN A 461 2.04 29.49 -11.56
C ASN A 461 2.10 28.40 -10.48
N VAL A 462 3.24 28.27 -9.81
CA VAL A 462 3.48 27.30 -8.74
C VAL A 462 3.12 27.95 -7.40
N ASP A 463 2.06 27.44 -6.77
CA ASP A 463 1.62 27.91 -5.47
C ASP A 463 2.42 27.32 -4.29
N ALA A 464 2.09 27.80 -3.09
CA ALA A 464 2.68 27.37 -1.83
C ALA A 464 2.42 25.90 -1.47
N GLY A 465 1.55 25.20 -2.19
CA GLY A 465 1.23 23.79 -1.97
C GLY A 465 2.12 22.82 -2.75
N ILE A 466 3.12 23.30 -3.52
CA ILE A 466 4.08 22.40 -4.16
C ILE A 466 4.89 21.64 -3.11
N GLN A 467 4.98 20.31 -3.28
CA GLN A 467 5.68 19.45 -2.32
C GLN A 467 7.19 19.48 -2.54
N THR A 468 7.96 19.30 -1.46
CA THR A 468 9.38 18.94 -1.54
C THR A 468 9.54 17.65 -2.34
N VAL A 469 10.58 17.57 -3.17
CA VAL A 469 10.89 16.38 -3.96
C VAL A 469 11.71 15.39 -3.13
N PHE A 470 11.08 14.28 -2.74
CA PHE A 470 11.66 13.28 -1.84
C PHE A 470 12.41 12.15 -2.54
N TYR A 471 12.23 11.98 -3.85
CA TYR A 471 12.89 10.94 -4.64
C TYR A 471 13.48 11.48 -5.94
N PRO A 472 14.51 10.83 -6.50
CA PRO A 472 15.21 11.35 -7.67
C PRO A 472 14.28 11.61 -8.86
N VAL A 473 14.40 12.79 -9.46
CA VAL A 473 13.68 13.19 -10.68
C VAL A 473 14.60 13.78 -11.73
N HIS A 474 14.22 13.59 -12.99
CA HIS A 474 14.79 14.31 -14.13
C HIS A 474 13.70 15.20 -14.74
N ILE A 475 13.78 16.51 -14.50
CA ILE A 475 12.85 17.50 -15.03
C ILE A 475 13.47 18.16 -16.26
N ASP A 476 12.85 17.93 -17.42
CA ASP A 476 13.39 18.38 -18.71
C ASP A 476 12.40 19.26 -19.49
N GLY A 477 12.51 20.58 -19.31
CA GLY A 477 11.69 21.55 -20.04
C GLY A 477 11.96 21.60 -21.54
N PHE A 478 13.12 21.11 -22.02
CA PHE A 478 13.41 21.03 -23.46
C PHE A 478 12.60 19.97 -24.19
N THR A 479 11.86 19.12 -23.45
CA THR A 479 10.94 18.16 -24.06
C THR A 479 9.65 18.79 -24.58
N GLN A 480 9.32 20.01 -24.14
CA GLN A 480 8.18 20.76 -24.66
C GLN A 480 8.39 21.07 -26.15
N PRO A 481 7.42 20.76 -27.03
CA PRO A 481 7.49 21.14 -28.44
C PRO A 481 7.83 22.62 -28.64
N GLY A 482 8.82 22.88 -29.50
CA GLY A 482 9.31 24.23 -29.81
C GLY A 482 10.47 24.71 -28.93
N ALA A 483 10.85 23.97 -27.88
CA ALA A 483 12.02 24.29 -27.07
C ALA A 483 13.32 23.78 -27.71
N SER A 484 14.45 24.43 -27.42
CA SER A 484 15.78 24.00 -27.86
C SER A 484 16.86 24.42 -26.87
N ALA A 485 17.82 23.52 -26.62
CA ALA A 485 19.00 23.84 -25.81
C ALA A 485 19.92 24.82 -26.53
N ASN A 486 20.75 25.52 -25.75
CA ASN A 486 21.75 26.46 -26.28
C ASN A 486 22.82 25.72 -27.09
N THR A 487 23.10 26.23 -28.29
CA THR A 487 24.18 25.78 -29.17
C THR A 487 25.26 26.85 -29.39
N ALA A 488 25.01 28.09 -28.95
CA ALA A 488 25.92 29.21 -29.15
C ALA A 488 27.32 28.99 -28.54
N ALA A 489 28.35 29.49 -29.24
CA ALA A 489 29.73 29.43 -28.77
C ALA A 489 29.93 30.32 -27.53
N PHE A 490 31.02 30.13 -26.81
CA PHE A 490 31.30 30.92 -25.61
C PHE A 490 31.60 32.37 -25.99
N GLY A 491 30.85 33.31 -25.41
CA GLY A 491 30.94 34.75 -25.71
C GLY A 491 29.81 35.26 -26.61
N ASP A 492 29.07 34.38 -27.29
CA ASP A 492 27.87 34.73 -28.03
C ASP A 492 26.64 34.79 -27.10
N SER A 493 25.59 35.49 -27.55
CA SER A 493 24.29 35.48 -26.88
C SER A 493 23.71 34.06 -26.85
N ILE A 494 23.08 33.69 -25.72
CA ILE A 494 22.41 32.40 -25.57
C ILE A 494 21.27 32.29 -26.60
N ASP A 495 21.26 31.20 -27.38
CA ASP A 495 20.26 30.90 -28.41
C ASP A 495 19.27 29.79 -28.00
N ALA A 496 19.29 29.39 -26.72
CA ALA A 496 18.28 28.48 -26.16
C ALA A 496 16.88 29.07 -26.32
N LYS A 497 15.92 28.21 -26.68
CA LYS A 497 14.50 28.54 -26.71
C LYS A 497 13.80 27.82 -25.57
N TYR A 498 13.39 28.57 -24.56
CA TYR A 498 12.62 28.06 -23.44
C TYR A 498 11.12 28.18 -23.72
N MET A 499 10.38 27.11 -23.47
CA MET A 499 8.93 27.07 -23.66
C MET A 499 8.14 26.92 -22.36
N ILE A 500 8.84 26.71 -21.24
CA ILE A 500 8.24 26.49 -19.92
C ILE A 500 8.85 27.48 -18.93
N GLU A 501 7.98 28.23 -18.26
CA GLU A 501 8.33 29.03 -17.08
C GLU A 501 7.59 28.47 -15.86
N LEU A 502 8.31 28.17 -14.79
CA LEU A 502 7.73 27.96 -13.47
C LEU A 502 7.84 29.29 -12.71
N LYS A 503 6.68 29.88 -12.41
CA LYS A 503 6.58 31.14 -11.69
C LYS A 503 6.00 30.90 -10.31
N PHE A 504 6.82 31.06 -9.29
CA PHE A 504 6.43 30.79 -7.91
C PHE A 504 5.79 32.02 -7.24
N ASP A 505 4.95 31.80 -6.23
CA ASP A 505 4.39 32.88 -5.40
C ASP A 505 5.42 33.38 -4.37
N GLY A 506 5.99 34.57 -4.63
CA GLY A 506 7.11 35.16 -3.89
C GLY A 506 6.78 35.81 -2.54
N ASN A 507 5.59 35.61 -1.99
CA ASN A 507 5.16 36.29 -0.76
C ASN A 507 5.68 35.67 0.55
N ASN A 508 6.23 34.45 0.51
CA ASN A 508 6.77 33.75 1.68
C ASN A 508 8.24 33.39 1.47
N SER A 509 9.05 33.55 2.51
CA SER A 509 10.51 33.32 2.50
C SER A 509 10.96 31.86 2.30
N ILE A 510 10.07 30.93 1.92
CA ILE A 510 10.34 29.48 1.98
C ILE A 510 10.16 28.71 0.65
N GLN A 511 9.44 29.15 -0.39
CA GLN A 511 8.98 28.18 -1.41
C GLN A 511 9.44 28.42 -2.85
N GLY A 512 10.72 28.18 -3.10
CA GLY A 512 11.15 27.63 -4.39
C GLY A 512 10.85 26.13 -4.48
N LEU A 513 11.28 25.47 -5.55
CA LEU A 513 11.25 24.02 -5.65
C LEU A 513 12.35 23.42 -4.77
N ALA A 514 11.95 22.72 -3.71
CA ALA A 514 12.86 22.10 -2.74
C ALA A 514 13.10 20.62 -3.04
N PHE A 515 14.32 20.16 -2.82
CA PHE A 515 14.76 18.79 -3.01
C PHE A 515 15.42 18.27 -1.73
N GLU A 516 14.91 17.16 -1.21
CA GLU A 516 15.52 16.34 -0.16
C GLU A 516 15.92 14.94 -0.70
N SER A 517 15.85 14.78 -2.02
CA SER A 517 16.41 13.66 -2.77
C SER A 517 17.75 14.03 -3.38
N SER A 518 18.62 13.05 -3.58
CA SER A 518 19.86 13.20 -4.36
C SER A 518 19.66 12.81 -5.83
N LYS A 519 20.65 13.08 -6.68
CA LYS A 519 20.71 12.64 -8.10
C LYS A 519 19.59 13.23 -8.98
N ASN A 520 19.12 14.43 -8.67
CA ASN A 520 18.15 15.11 -9.52
C ASN A 520 18.82 15.73 -10.76
N THR A 521 18.06 15.87 -11.84
CA THR A 521 18.47 16.66 -13.01
C THR A 521 17.40 17.68 -13.34
N ILE A 522 17.76 18.95 -13.47
CA ILE A 522 16.86 20.04 -13.82
C ILE A 522 17.44 20.79 -15.01
N ARG A 523 16.70 20.87 -16.12
CA ARG A 523 17.11 21.63 -17.31
C ARG A 523 15.97 22.19 -18.14
N GLY A 524 16.26 23.19 -18.96
CA GLY A 524 15.33 23.69 -19.98
C GLY A 524 14.14 24.48 -19.43
N LEU A 525 14.29 25.09 -18.26
CA LEU A 525 13.23 25.84 -17.58
C LEU A 525 13.65 27.29 -17.35
N ILE A 526 12.65 28.19 -17.39
CA ILE A 526 12.71 29.50 -16.73
C ILE A 526 12.12 29.35 -15.32
N LEU A 527 12.78 29.88 -14.30
CA LEU A 527 12.40 29.78 -12.89
C LEU A 527 12.37 31.19 -12.27
N ASN A 528 11.17 31.71 -12.00
CA ASN A 528 10.96 33.11 -11.58
C ASN A 528 10.00 33.23 -10.40
N GLY A 529 9.95 34.40 -9.78
CA GLY A 529 8.90 34.77 -8.83
C GLY A 529 9.24 34.51 -7.35
N GLN A 530 10.38 33.91 -7.00
CA GLN A 530 10.79 33.73 -5.60
C GLN A 530 11.70 34.84 -5.05
N GLN A 531 11.35 35.38 -3.88
CA GLN A 531 12.24 36.29 -3.13
C GLN A 531 13.46 35.55 -2.53
N GLY A 532 13.26 34.29 -2.14
CA GLY A 532 14.33 33.36 -1.78
C GLY A 532 14.89 32.63 -3.01
N ALA A 533 15.51 31.46 -2.80
CA ALA A 533 16.02 30.64 -3.88
C ALA A 533 14.89 29.93 -4.65
N CYS A 534 14.94 29.98 -5.98
CA CYS A 534 14.03 29.24 -6.86
C CYS A 534 14.25 27.73 -6.79
N LEU A 535 15.50 27.29 -6.59
CA LEU A 535 15.87 25.90 -6.37
C LEU A 535 16.59 25.75 -5.03
N GLN A 536 16.15 24.80 -4.21
CA GLN A 536 16.74 24.52 -2.91
C GLN A 536 17.08 23.03 -2.81
N PHE A 537 18.34 22.71 -2.51
CA PHE A 537 18.82 21.35 -2.33
C PHE A 537 19.30 21.18 -0.89
N ASN A 538 18.54 20.45 -0.08
CA ASN A 538 18.77 20.26 1.36
C ASN A 538 19.16 18.81 1.62
N PHE A 539 20.37 18.58 2.14
CA PHE A 539 20.91 17.22 2.34
C PHE A 539 20.83 16.38 1.05
N SER A 540 21.15 17.03 -0.07
CA SER A 540 20.80 16.57 -1.41
C SER A 540 22.03 16.64 -2.30
N ASP A 541 22.56 15.47 -2.63
CA ASP A 541 23.86 15.32 -3.27
C ASP A 541 23.73 14.97 -4.75
N SER A 542 24.82 15.21 -5.49
CA SER A 542 24.97 14.74 -6.88
C SER A 542 23.86 15.21 -7.82
N ASN A 543 23.29 16.39 -7.57
CA ASN A 543 22.29 16.98 -8.46
C ASN A 543 22.96 17.70 -9.63
N VAL A 544 22.24 17.78 -10.75
CA VAL A 544 22.67 18.44 -11.97
C VAL A 544 21.64 19.49 -12.35
N VAL A 545 22.06 20.76 -12.39
CA VAL A 545 21.27 21.86 -12.92
C VAL A 545 21.99 22.34 -14.17
N GLN A 546 21.33 22.32 -15.34
CA GLN A 546 21.95 22.67 -16.62
C GLN A 546 21.00 23.46 -17.51
N GLY A 547 21.49 24.49 -18.21
CA GLY A 547 20.69 25.20 -19.22
C GLY A 547 19.36 25.71 -18.67
N VAL A 548 19.40 26.52 -17.60
CA VAL A 548 18.20 27.16 -17.00
C VAL A 548 18.38 28.67 -16.93
N PHE A 549 17.26 29.38 -16.96
CA PHE A 549 17.18 30.80 -16.61
C PHE A 549 16.52 30.96 -15.24
N ILE A 550 17.14 31.72 -14.34
CA ILE A 550 16.62 31.97 -12.98
C ILE A 550 16.56 33.46 -12.70
N ASN A 551 15.38 33.95 -12.30
CA ASN A 551 15.09 35.37 -12.09
C ASN A 551 15.35 36.25 -13.32
N VAL A 552 15.22 35.66 -14.52
CA VAL A 552 15.34 36.35 -15.80
C VAL A 552 14.12 36.03 -16.66
N GLU A 553 13.59 37.04 -17.32
CA GLU A 553 12.50 36.88 -18.29
C GLU A 553 12.98 36.14 -19.54
N ASN A 554 12.03 35.67 -20.36
CA ASN A 554 12.33 34.89 -21.58
C ASN A 554 13.11 35.68 -22.66
N ASP A 555 13.24 36.99 -22.53
CA ASP A 555 14.05 37.82 -23.43
C ASP A 555 15.56 37.65 -23.21
N GLY A 556 15.97 36.93 -22.16
CA GLY A 556 17.37 36.70 -21.89
C GLY A 556 18.10 37.89 -21.27
N ALA A 557 17.39 38.96 -20.86
CA ALA A 557 18.01 40.21 -20.45
C ALA A 557 17.30 40.93 -19.28
N THR A 558 15.98 40.79 -19.17
CA THR A 558 15.19 41.50 -18.16
C THR A 558 15.18 40.75 -16.84
N LYS A 559 15.62 41.41 -15.78
CA LYS A 559 15.51 40.88 -14.41
C LYS A 559 14.05 40.77 -13.99
N SER A 560 13.62 39.58 -13.58
CA SER A 560 12.22 39.31 -13.20
C SER A 560 11.86 39.90 -11.82
N ILE A 561 12.72 39.72 -10.81
CA ILE A 561 12.54 40.25 -9.45
C ILE A 561 13.87 40.47 -8.72
N PRO A 562 13.94 41.35 -7.70
CA PRO A 562 15.10 41.49 -6.82
C PRO A 562 15.09 40.42 -5.71
N GLY A 563 15.46 39.18 -6.04
CA GLY A 563 15.78 38.13 -5.07
C GLY A 563 17.25 38.15 -4.64
N ASN A 564 17.56 37.56 -3.48
CA ASN A 564 18.93 37.46 -2.96
C ASN A 564 19.70 36.24 -3.55
N ASP A 565 19.07 35.06 -3.56
CA ASP A 565 19.65 33.79 -4.01
C ASP A 565 18.84 33.21 -5.17
N GLY A 566 19.49 32.66 -6.20
CA GLY A 566 18.83 31.91 -7.29
C GLY A 566 18.77 30.42 -6.99
N ILE A 567 19.87 29.86 -6.49
CA ILE A 567 20.01 28.45 -6.09
C ILE A 567 20.63 28.40 -4.69
N MET A 568 20.09 27.55 -3.82
CA MET A 568 20.61 27.31 -2.47
C MET A 568 20.96 25.83 -2.27
N LEU A 569 22.18 25.57 -1.79
CA LEU A 569 22.70 24.25 -1.40
C LEU A 569 22.95 24.26 0.12
N THR A 570 22.25 23.42 0.86
CA THR A 570 22.34 23.31 2.32
C THR A 570 22.79 21.91 2.72
N SER A 571 24.01 21.80 3.29
CA SER A 571 24.64 20.52 3.63
C SER A 571 24.57 19.50 2.48
N SER A 572 24.93 19.96 1.28
CA SER A 572 24.73 19.26 0.00
C SER A 572 26.05 19.25 -0.78
N SER A 573 26.41 18.10 -1.33
CA SER A 573 27.72 17.84 -1.93
C SER A 573 27.66 17.29 -3.35
N HIS A 574 28.76 17.44 -4.09
CA HIS A 574 28.94 16.92 -5.46
C HIS A 574 27.90 17.41 -6.48
N ASN A 575 27.27 18.57 -6.24
CA ASN A 575 26.31 19.14 -7.18
C ASN A 575 27.01 19.83 -8.35
N LEU A 576 26.43 19.74 -9.55
CA LEU A 576 26.92 20.38 -10.76
C LEU A 576 25.94 21.46 -11.20
N ILE A 577 26.33 22.72 -11.11
CA ILE A 577 25.53 23.89 -11.51
C ILE A 577 26.13 24.48 -12.78
N GLY A 578 25.72 23.91 -13.90
CA GLY A 578 26.25 24.20 -15.22
C GLY A 578 27.51 23.41 -15.55
N ASP A 579 27.88 23.44 -16.83
CA ASP A 579 29.13 22.83 -17.29
C ASP A 579 29.75 23.64 -18.44
N THR A 580 30.85 23.14 -19.01
CA THR A 580 31.57 23.80 -20.10
C THR A 580 30.91 23.61 -21.48
N THR A 581 29.84 22.82 -21.59
CA THR A 581 29.11 22.63 -22.85
C THR A 581 28.26 23.86 -23.16
N ALA A 582 27.85 24.02 -24.42
CA ALA A 582 26.91 25.10 -24.77
C ALA A 582 25.56 24.91 -24.06
N ALA A 583 25.04 23.68 -24.03
CA ALA A 583 23.74 23.36 -23.45
C ALA A 583 23.68 23.51 -21.92
N GLY A 584 24.82 23.34 -21.22
CA GLY A 584 24.89 23.48 -19.77
C GLY A 584 24.94 24.92 -19.26
N ARG A 585 25.03 25.93 -20.13
CA ARG A 585 25.16 27.33 -19.67
C ARG A 585 23.87 27.89 -19.12
N HIS A 586 24.00 28.59 -17.99
CA HIS A 586 22.90 29.24 -17.29
C HIS A 586 22.88 30.74 -17.49
N MET A 587 21.73 31.33 -17.16
CA MET A 587 21.68 32.73 -16.77
C MET A 587 20.92 32.84 -15.46
N ILE A 588 21.61 33.30 -14.42
CA ILE A 588 21.08 33.39 -13.05
C ILE A 588 21.22 34.83 -12.59
N VAL A 589 20.11 35.45 -12.25
CA VAL A 589 20.10 36.71 -11.52
C VAL A 589 19.86 36.42 -10.03
N GLY A 590 20.87 36.74 -9.23
CA GLY A 590 20.98 36.28 -7.84
C GLY A 590 22.24 35.44 -7.66
N GLY A 591 22.53 35.04 -6.42
CA GLY A 591 23.69 34.19 -6.11
C GLY A 591 23.40 32.68 -6.19
N ILE A 592 24.46 31.89 -6.30
CA ILE A 592 24.43 30.50 -5.86
C ILE A 592 24.97 30.51 -4.42
N ARG A 593 24.13 30.12 -3.47
CA ARG A 593 24.48 30.11 -2.05
C ARG A 593 24.74 28.68 -1.57
N ILE A 594 25.91 28.47 -0.99
CA ILE A 594 26.33 27.18 -0.44
C ILE A 594 26.55 27.36 1.06
N VAL A 595 25.83 26.60 1.88
CA VAL A 595 25.87 26.69 3.34
C VAL A 595 25.85 25.30 3.99
N GLY A 596 26.21 25.23 5.27
CA GLY A 596 26.23 24.00 6.04
C GLY A 596 27.61 23.32 6.07
N PRO A 597 27.93 22.59 7.15
CA PRO A 597 29.26 22.02 7.36
C PRO A 597 29.61 20.91 6.35
N ASP A 598 28.60 20.24 5.79
CA ASP A 598 28.77 19.08 4.91
C ASP A 598 28.73 19.44 3.42
N SER A 599 28.66 20.73 3.08
CA SER A 599 28.63 21.18 1.70
C SER A 599 30.03 21.16 1.07
N SER A 600 30.30 20.20 0.18
CA SER A 600 31.61 19.99 -0.42
C SER A 600 31.52 19.59 -1.91
N GLU A 601 32.59 19.80 -2.66
CA GLU A 601 32.73 19.32 -4.06
C GLU A 601 31.63 19.79 -5.05
N ASN A 602 30.93 20.87 -4.73
CA ASN A 602 29.99 21.54 -5.63
C ASN A 602 30.75 22.29 -6.73
N ARG A 603 30.32 22.14 -7.99
CA ARG A 603 31.02 22.62 -9.19
C ARG A 603 30.17 23.54 -10.05
#